data_AF-A0A445CEY5-F1
#
_entry.id   AF-A0A445CEY5-F1
#
_cell.length_a   1.000
_cell.length_b   1.000
_cell.length_c   1.000
_cell.angle_alpha   90.00
_cell.angle_beta   90.00
_cell.angle_gamma   90.00
#
_symmetry.space_group_name_H-M   'P 1'
#
loop_
_entity.id
_entity.type
_entity.pdbx_description
1 polymer ?
#
loop_
_entity_poly.entity_id
_entity_poly.type
_entity_poly.pdbx_seq_one_letter_code
_entity_poly.pdbx_strand_id
1 'polypeptide(L)'
;MCYLQDALFFDGDGGGYFNNTGEDTSVLLPVKEDHDGAEPFGNSVSALNLIRLASMLAESKAEHYKRNAEHLLAVFEKRLKALLMAVPLMCCAVDMLRVPSRKQVVVVGERNSEKFERILAASHASYDPNKTVSIFNSFIDLILHICFWLSSITSVWMLVVGSSYRSQQQRKNGILGTE
;
A
#
# COMPACT_ATOMS: atom_id res chain seq x y z
N MET A 1 4.83 -8.91 -6.24
CA MET A 1 5.94 -8.48 -5.36
C MET A 1 5.82 -9.09 -3.97
N CYS A 2 4.76 -8.81 -3.18
CA CYS A 2 4.65 -9.37 -1.82
C CYS A 2 4.45 -10.89 -1.74
N TYR A 3 3.83 -11.55 -2.74
CA TYR A 3 3.76 -13.02 -2.76
C TYR A 3 5.15 -13.68 -2.74
N LEU A 4 6.12 -13.12 -3.47
CA LEU A 4 7.49 -13.67 -3.50
C LEU A 4 8.21 -13.42 -2.16
N GLN A 5 7.96 -12.25 -1.55
CA GLN A 5 8.48 -11.94 -0.22
C GLN A 5 7.94 -12.91 0.83
N ASP A 6 6.63 -13.16 0.80
CA ASP A 6 5.98 -14.11 1.72
C ASP A 6 6.51 -15.53 1.50
N ALA A 7 6.61 -15.97 0.25
CA ALA A 7 7.07 -17.31 -0.08
C ALA A 7 8.52 -17.59 0.34
N LEU A 8 9.39 -16.58 0.32
CA LEU A 8 10.82 -16.75 0.58
C LEU A 8 11.24 -16.44 2.02
N PHE A 9 10.53 -15.55 2.71
CA PHE A 9 11.03 -14.96 3.96
C PHE A 9 10.05 -15.02 5.12
N PHE A 10 8.75 -15.26 4.89
CA PHE A 10 7.75 -15.21 5.96
C PHE A 10 7.87 -16.42 6.88
N ASP A 11 7.90 -16.14 8.19
CA ASP A 11 7.80 -17.16 9.23
C ASP A 11 6.32 -17.43 9.55
N GLY A 12 5.79 -18.52 9.01
CA GLY A 12 4.39 -18.92 9.22
C GLY A 12 4.04 -19.26 10.67
N ASP A 13 5.02 -19.73 11.45
CA ASP A 13 4.81 -20.18 12.83
C ASP A 13 5.09 -19.05 13.83
N GLY A 14 6.24 -18.38 13.66
CA GLY A 14 6.72 -17.34 14.57
C GLY A 14 6.41 -15.91 14.16
N GLY A 15 5.79 -15.69 12.99
CA GLY A 15 5.42 -14.38 12.45
C GLY A 15 6.62 -13.52 12.01
N GLY A 16 6.37 -12.51 11.17
CA GLY A 16 7.42 -11.67 10.62
C GLY A 16 8.24 -12.37 9.53
N TYR A 17 9.38 -11.78 9.18
CA TYR A 17 10.20 -12.15 8.04
C TYR A 17 11.66 -12.32 8.44
N PHE A 18 12.28 -13.40 7.96
CA PHE A 18 13.72 -13.62 8.06
C PHE A 18 14.49 -12.71 7.11
N ASN A 19 15.75 -12.43 7.42
CA ASN A 19 16.64 -11.64 6.57
C ASN A 19 17.29 -12.46 5.43
N ASN A 20 17.03 -13.77 5.37
CA ASN A 20 17.56 -14.67 4.34
C ASN A 20 16.51 -15.74 4.00
N THR A 21 16.72 -16.44 2.89
CA THR A 21 15.80 -17.45 2.36
C THR A 21 15.94 -18.83 3.03
N GLY A 22 16.97 -19.02 3.86
CA GLY A 22 17.34 -20.32 4.43
C GLY A 22 18.06 -21.28 3.46
N GLU A 23 18.29 -20.87 2.21
CA GLU A 23 19.01 -21.70 1.22
C GLU A 23 20.54 -21.64 1.38
N ASP A 24 21.05 -20.59 2.00
CA ASP A 24 22.48 -20.39 2.23
C ASP A 24 22.95 -21.18 3.45
N THR A 25 23.68 -22.26 3.21
CA THR A 25 24.23 -23.15 4.25
C THR A 25 25.35 -22.50 5.08
N SER A 26 25.88 -21.35 4.66
CA SER A 26 26.84 -20.58 5.45
C SER A 26 26.18 -19.77 6.58
N VAL A 27 24.87 -19.54 6.48
CA VAL A 27 24.09 -18.85 7.52
C VAL A 27 23.63 -19.87 8.56
N LEU A 28 24.28 -19.86 9.72
CA LEU A 28 24.00 -20.83 10.78
C LEU A 28 22.63 -20.63 11.46
N LEU A 29 22.16 -19.37 11.54
CA LEU A 29 20.93 -19.01 12.22
C LEU A 29 20.19 -17.94 11.42
N PRO A 30 18.99 -18.23 10.89
CA PRO A 30 18.15 -17.19 10.32
C PRO A 30 17.65 -16.27 11.42
N VAL A 31 17.83 -14.96 11.22
CA VAL A 31 17.44 -13.94 12.19
C VAL A 31 16.40 -13.01 11.61
N LYS A 32 15.56 -12.48 12.49
CA LYS A 32 14.67 -11.36 12.18
C LYS A 32 15.34 -10.12 12.77
N GLU A 33 15.74 -9.19 11.91
CA GLU A 33 16.30 -7.92 12.35
C GLU A 33 15.32 -7.20 13.29
N ASP A 34 15.85 -6.56 14.33
CA ASP A 34 15.04 -6.01 15.44
C ASP A 34 15.20 -4.51 15.68
N HIS A 35 15.89 -3.79 14.79
CA HIS A 35 16.00 -2.33 14.83
C HIS A 35 16.06 -1.71 13.42
N ASP A 36 15.50 -0.51 13.25
CA ASP A 36 15.77 0.37 12.10
C ASP A 36 17.08 1.14 12.39
N GLY A 37 17.99 1.16 11.42
CA GLY A 37 19.23 1.93 11.48
C GLY A 37 19.19 3.13 10.53
N ALA A 38 20.31 3.38 9.83
CA ALA A 38 20.30 4.29 8.68
C ALA A 38 19.42 3.75 7.54
N GLU A 39 19.25 2.43 7.49
CA GLU A 39 18.34 1.72 6.60
C GLU A 39 17.17 1.16 7.41
N PRO A 40 15.95 1.19 6.86
CA PRO A 40 14.81 0.53 7.49
C PRO A 40 14.97 -0.99 7.42
N PHE A 41 14.69 -1.69 8.52
CA PHE A 41 14.80 -3.15 8.50
C PHE A 41 13.61 -3.80 7.77
N GLY A 42 13.85 -5.00 7.24
CA GLY A 42 12.90 -5.68 6.37
C GLY A 42 11.49 -5.82 6.95
N ASN A 43 11.38 -6.13 8.25
CA ASN A 43 10.08 -6.31 8.91
C ASN A 43 9.28 -5.01 9.05
N SER A 44 9.91 -3.85 9.30
CA SER A 44 9.24 -2.54 9.28
C SER A 44 8.63 -2.25 7.90
N VAL A 45 9.41 -2.49 6.85
CA VAL A 45 8.98 -2.29 5.46
C VAL A 45 7.85 -3.26 5.10
N SER A 46 7.99 -4.53 5.48
CA SER A 46 6.96 -5.55 5.28
C SER A 46 5.64 -5.16 5.96
N ALA A 47 5.68 -4.70 7.22
CA ALA A 47 4.48 -4.29 7.94
C ALA A 47 3.70 -3.20 7.17
N LEU A 48 4.37 -2.15 6.71
CA LEU A 48 3.75 -1.10 5.90
C LEU A 48 3.19 -1.62 4.57
N ASN A 49 3.92 -2.52 3.91
CA ASN A 49 3.48 -3.11 2.64
C ASN A 49 2.24 -3.98 2.82
N LEU A 50 2.21 -4.83 3.84
CA LEU A 50 1.05 -5.65 4.20
C LEU A 50 -0.18 -4.80 4.48
N ILE A 51 0.00 -3.72 5.27
CA ILE A 51 -1.07 -2.77 5.56
C ILE A 51 -1.57 -2.13 4.27
N ARG A 52 -0.69 -1.59 3.43
CA ARG A 52 -1.08 -0.97 2.13
C ARG A 52 -1.81 -1.94 1.22
N LEU A 53 -1.33 -3.18 1.11
CA LEU A 53 -1.99 -4.22 0.33
C LEU A 53 -3.37 -4.58 0.87
N ALA A 54 -3.52 -4.65 2.19
CA ALA A 54 -4.82 -4.89 2.80
C ALA A 54 -5.85 -3.81 2.42
N SER A 55 -5.42 -2.56 2.20
CA SER A 55 -6.32 -1.52 1.66
C SER A 55 -6.59 -1.64 0.17
N MET A 56 -5.73 -2.33 -0.57
CA MET A 56 -5.77 -2.36 -2.02
C MET A 56 -6.50 -3.58 -2.61
N LEU A 57 -6.86 -4.53 -1.77
CA LEU A 57 -7.34 -5.85 -2.19
C LEU A 57 -8.77 -6.10 -1.73
N ALA A 58 -9.45 -7.00 -2.44
CA ALA A 58 -10.77 -7.50 -2.04
C ALA A 58 -10.73 -8.16 -0.65
N GLU A 59 -11.86 -8.13 0.06
CA GLU A 59 -11.99 -8.43 1.48
C GLU A 59 -11.30 -9.72 1.94
N SER A 60 -11.44 -10.82 1.18
CA SER A 60 -10.82 -12.11 1.54
C SER A 60 -9.29 -12.07 1.57
N LYS A 61 -8.67 -11.38 0.61
CA LYS A 61 -7.20 -11.19 0.56
C LYS A 61 -6.76 -10.05 1.49
N ALA A 62 -7.57 -9.01 1.62
CA ALA A 62 -7.32 -7.92 2.53
C ALA A 62 -7.17 -8.41 3.98
N GLU A 63 -8.09 -9.26 4.44
CA GLU A 63 -8.04 -9.84 5.79
C GLU A 63 -6.87 -10.79 6.00
N HIS A 64 -6.37 -11.45 4.95
CA HIS A 64 -5.11 -12.21 5.05
C HIS A 64 -3.92 -11.30 5.34
N TYR A 65 -3.73 -10.26 4.53
CA TYR A 65 -2.60 -9.34 4.69
C TYR A 65 -2.68 -8.51 5.97
N LYS A 66 -3.90 -8.11 6.38
CA LYS A 66 -4.13 -7.43 7.64
C LYS A 66 -3.73 -8.29 8.84
N ARG A 67 -4.15 -9.57 8.87
CA ARG A 67 -3.77 -10.51 9.93
C ARG A 67 -2.26 -10.74 9.98
N ASN A 68 -1.61 -10.88 8.82
CA ASN A 68 -0.15 -11.01 8.78
C ASN A 68 0.55 -9.76 9.33
N ALA A 69 0.04 -8.56 9.03
CA ALA A 69 0.56 -7.31 9.59
C ALA A 69 0.38 -7.25 11.11
N GLU A 70 -0.81 -7.59 11.62
CA GLU A 70 -1.10 -7.65 13.05
C GLU A 70 -0.19 -8.64 13.77
N HIS A 71 -0.01 -9.84 13.20
CA HIS A 71 0.87 -10.86 13.77
C HIS A 71 2.33 -10.39 13.79
N LEU A 72 2.83 -9.81 12.69
CA LEU A 72 4.17 -9.23 12.65
C LEU A 72 4.37 -8.16 13.72
N LEU A 73 3.43 -7.23 13.86
CA LEU A 73 3.52 -6.18 14.88
C LEU A 73 3.49 -6.76 16.31
N ALA A 74 2.76 -7.85 16.54
CA ALA A 74 2.73 -8.55 17.82
C ALA A 74 4.09 -9.19 18.16
N VAL A 75 4.81 -9.74 17.17
CA VAL A 75 6.17 -10.29 17.36
C VAL A 75 7.12 -9.23 17.92
N PHE A 76 7.00 -8.00 17.44
CA PHE A 76 7.84 -6.88 17.86
C PHE A 76 7.24 -6.01 18.99
N GLU A 77 6.14 -6.44 19.61
CA GLU A 77 5.42 -5.66 20.63
C GLU A 77 6.33 -5.22 21.79
N LYS A 78 7.16 -6.13 22.29
CA LYS A 78 8.11 -5.81 23.39
C LYS A 78 9.07 -4.69 22.99
N ARG A 79 9.55 -4.70 21.74
CA ARG A 79 10.45 -3.67 21.21
C ARG A 79 9.73 -2.35 21.05
N LEU A 80 8.54 -2.36 20.45
CA LEU A 80 7.68 -1.20 20.33
C LEU A 80 7.38 -0.56 21.69
N LYS A 81 7.16 -1.34 22.75
CA LYS A 81 6.91 -0.80 24.09
C LYS A 81 8.15 -0.27 24.80
N ALA A 82 9.29 -0.95 24.64
CA ALA A 82 10.49 -0.65 25.41
C ALA A 82 11.44 0.34 24.72
N LEU A 83 11.47 0.38 23.39
CA LEU A 83 12.47 1.10 22.62
C LEU A 83 11.95 1.58 21.26
N LEU A 84 10.93 2.46 21.26
CA LEU A 84 10.34 3.07 20.05
C LEU A 84 11.38 3.71 19.12
N MET A 85 12.40 4.34 19.71
CA MET A 85 13.51 5.00 18.99
C MET A 85 14.30 4.05 18.09
N ALA A 86 14.31 2.74 18.41
CA ALA A 86 15.00 1.73 17.61
C ALA A 86 14.13 1.17 16.48
N VAL A 87 12.83 1.47 16.44
CA VAL A 87 11.91 0.96 15.40
C VAL A 87 10.96 2.05 14.85
N PRO A 88 11.45 3.25 14.47
CA PRO A 88 10.62 4.35 14.00
C PRO A 88 9.73 3.99 12.81
N LEU A 89 10.19 3.19 11.84
CA LEU A 89 9.37 2.86 10.68
C LEU A 89 8.26 1.87 11.06
N MET A 90 8.53 0.95 11.99
CA MET A 90 7.50 0.08 12.54
C MET A 90 6.45 0.87 13.34
N CYS A 91 6.84 1.94 14.03
CA CYS A 91 5.88 2.84 14.68
C CYS A 91 4.92 3.47 13.66
N CYS A 92 5.42 3.88 12.49
CA CYS A 92 4.57 4.34 11.39
C CYS A 92 3.61 3.25 10.91
N ALA A 93 4.04 1.98 10.89
CA ALA A 93 3.16 0.85 10.55
C ALA A 93 2.04 0.69 11.58
N VAL A 94 2.35 0.80 12.88
CA VAL A 94 1.34 0.76 13.95
C VAL A 94 0.34 1.91 13.79
N ASP A 95 0.81 3.13 13.54
CA ASP A 95 -0.05 4.30 13.30
C ASP A 95 -0.98 4.06 12.10
N MET A 96 -0.43 3.64 10.97
CA MET A 96 -1.18 3.36 9.74
C MET A 96 -2.22 2.25 9.90
N LEU A 97 -1.94 1.24 10.73
CA LEU A 97 -2.89 0.17 11.02
C LEU A 97 -4.08 0.67 11.86
N ARG A 98 -3.85 1.64 12.75
CA ARG A 98 -4.88 2.17 13.68
C ARG A 98 -5.77 3.23 13.05
N VAL A 99 -5.32 3.95 12.03
CA VAL A 99 -6.12 4.99 11.37
C VAL A 99 -7.13 4.36 10.40
N PRO A 100 -8.45 4.55 10.61
CA PRO A 100 -9.49 3.88 9.82
C PRO A 100 -9.67 4.47 8.40
N SER A 101 -9.14 5.66 8.12
CA SER A 101 -9.27 6.32 6.81
C SER A 101 -7.98 6.17 6.01
N ARG A 102 -8.07 5.49 4.87
CA ARG A 102 -6.94 5.36 3.93
C ARG A 102 -7.26 6.13 2.66
N LYS A 103 -6.55 7.24 2.44
CA LYS A 103 -6.74 8.05 1.24
C LYS A 103 -6.11 7.33 0.06
N GLN A 104 -6.86 7.13 -1.01
CA GLN A 104 -6.32 6.54 -2.22
C GLN A 104 -6.30 7.57 -3.34
N VAL A 105 -5.11 7.84 -3.87
CA VAL A 105 -4.92 8.70 -5.03
C VAL A 105 -4.60 7.82 -6.22
N VAL A 106 -5.40 7.92 -7.27
CA VAL A 106 -5.23 7.13 -8.49
C VAL A 106 -4.78 8.06 -9.61
N VAL A 107 -3.54 7.89 -10.05
CA VAL A 107 -2.97 8.63 -11.17
C VAL A 107 -2.99 7.74 -12.40
N VAL A 108 -3.68 8.19 -13.46
CA VAL A 108 -3.84 7.43 -14.69
C VAL A 108 -3.33 8.25 -15.87
N GLY A 109 -2.36 7.71 -16.59
CA GLY A 109 -1.83 8.36 -17.79
C GLY A 109 -0.49 7.77 -18.23
N GLU A 110 0.01 8.29 -19.34
CA GLU A 110 1.30 7.90 -19.89
C GLU A 110 2.44 8.41 -19.01
N ARG A 111 3.27 7.48 -18.50
CA ARG A 111 4.34 7.75 -17.53
C ARG A 111 5.35 8.82 -17.96
N ASN A 112 5.57 8.99 -19.25
CA ASN A 112 6.56 9.93 -19.76
C ASN A 112 5.98 11.29 -20.18
N SER A 113 4.69 11.53 -19.92
CA SER A 113 4.07 12.81 -20.23
C SER A 113 4.36 13.84 -19.12
N GLU A 114 4.72 15.07 -19.49
CA GLU A 114 4.95 16.17 -18.54
C GLU A 114 3.75 16.36 -17.59
N LYS A 115 2.53 16.20 -18.11
CA LYS A 115 1.30 16.28 -17.33
C LYS A 115 1.21 15.19 -16.26
N PHE A 116 1.59 13.96 -16.59
CA PHE A 116 1.57 12.84 -15.64
C PHE A 116 2.58 13.08 -14.51
N GLU A 117 3.81 13.48 -14.86
CA GLU A 117 4.85 13.80 -13.88
C GLU A 117 4.44 14.93 -12.93
N ARG A 118 3.81 15.99 -13.45
CA ARG A 118 3.29 17.09 -12.63
C ARG A 118 2.22 16.63 -11.64
N ILE A 119 1.30 15.76 -12.06
CA ILE A 119 0.25 15.21 -11.20
C ILE A 119 0.85 14.26 -10.16
N LEU A 120 1.79 13.42 -10.56
CA LEU A 120 2.50 12.51 -9.66
C LEU A 120 3.27 13.30 -8.58
N ALA A 121 4.02 14.32 -8.99
CA ALA A 121 4.71 15.22 -8.07
C ALA A 121 3.74 15.91 -7.10
N ALA A 122 2.62 16.45 -7.60
CA ALA A 122 1.59 17.05 -6.75
C ALA A 122 0.98 16.04 -5.77
N SER A 123 0.80 14.79 -6.21
CA SER A 123 0.30 13.70 -5.36
C SER A 123 1.27 13.36 -4.23
N HIS A 124 2.58 13.59 -4.41
CA HIS A 124 3.61 13.38 -3.40
C HIS A 124 4.03 14.65 -2.63
N ALA A 125 3.55 15.84 -3.04
CA ALA A 125 3.99 17.13 -2.48
C ALA A 125 3.70 17.29 -0.98
N SER A 126 2.60 16.72 -0.49
CA SER A 126 2.31 16.66 0.95
C SER A 126 2.54 15.25 1.45
N TYR A 127 3.36 15.12 2.50
CA TYR A 127 3.52 13.87 3.21
C TYR A 127 2.24 13.54 3.98
N ASP A 128 1.64 12.38 3.67
CA ASP A 128 0.50 11.82 4.39
C ASP A 128 0.75 10.30 4.51
N PRO A 129 1.04 9.77 5.70
CA PRO A 129 1.39 8.36 5.88
C PRO A 129 0.20 7.43 5.57
N ASN A 130 -1.03 7.94 5.62
CA ASN A 130 -2.27 7.20 5.36
C ASN A 130 -2.72 7.32 3.89
N LYS A 131 -1.91 7.96 3.04
CA LYS A 131 -2.16 8.09 1.60
C LYS A 131 -1.43 7.01 0.83
N THR A 132 -2.18 6.28 0.00
CA THR A 132 -1.64 5.36 -0.99
C THR A 132 -1.83 5.94 -2.38
N VAL A 133 -0.75 6.03 -3.16
CA VAL A 133 -0.79 6.48 -4.56
C VAL A 133 -0.66 5.26 -5.46
N SER A 134 -1.66 5.04 -6.32
CA SER A 134 -1.68 3.97 -7.32
C SER A 134 -1.54 4.58 -8.71
N ILE A 135 -0.60 4.06 -9.50
CA ILE A 135 -0.26 4.57 -10.83
C ILE A 135 -0.70 3.55 -11.89
N PHE A 136 -1.40 4.02 -12.91
CA PHE A 136 -1.85 3.22 -14.04
C PHE A 136 -1.42 3.85 -15.37
N ASN A 137 -0.97 3.01 -16.31
CA ASN A 137 -0.53 3.48 -17.63
C ASN A 137 -1.72 3.84 -18.53
N SER A 138 -2.83 3.12 -18.42
CA SER A 138 -4.02 3.33 -19.22
C SER A 138 -5.32 3.30 -18.42
N PHE A 139 -6.38 3.87 -19.01
CA PHE A 139 -7.74 3.79 -18.46
C PHE A 139 -8.30 2.37 -18.43
N ILE A 140 -7.79 1.47 -19.29
CA ILE A 140 -8.17 0.05 -19.30
C ILE A 140 -7.64 -0.64 -18.04
N ASP A 141 -6.38 -0.37 -17.69
CA ASP A 141 -5.78 -0.87 -16.44
C ASP A 141 -6.54 -0.35 -15.22
N LEU A 142 -6.98 0.91 -15.28
CA LEU A 142 -7.83 1.48 -14.25
C LEU A 142 -9.20 0.78 -14.17
N ILE A 143 -9.86 0.49 -15.30
CA ILE A 143 -11.17 -0.19 -15.29
C ILE A 143 -11.05 -1.60 -14.74
N LEU A 144 -10.01 -2.36 -15.11
CA LEU A 144 -9.75 -3.68 -14.53
C LEU A 144 -9.55 -3.59 -13.02
N HIS A 145 -8.84 -2.55 -12.56
CA HIS A 145 -8.70 -2.26 -11.14
C HIS A 145 -10.05 -1.86 -10.51
N ILE A 146 -10.79 -0.89 -11.04
CA ILE A 146 -12.06 -0.43 -10.45
C ILE A 146 -13.12 -1.55 -10.44
N CYS A 147 -13.23 -2.38 -11.48
CA CYS A 147 -14.14 -3.53 -11.51
C CYS A 147 -13.79 -4.57 -10.43
N PHE A 148 -12.51 -4.67 -10.03
CA PHE A 148 -12.09 -5.46 -8.88
C PHE A 148 -12.49 -4.80 -7.54
N TRP A 149 -12.70 -3.47 -7.51
CA TRP A 149 -12.96 -2.69 -6.29
C TRP A 149 -14.43 -2.34 -6.02
N LEU A 150 -15.27 -2.21 -7.06
CA LEU A 150 -16.68 -1.83 -6.94
C LEU A 150 -17.53 -2.82 -6.13
N SER A 151 -17.01 -4.01 -5.84
CA SER A 151 -17.65 -5.05 -5.03
C SER A 151 -17.44 -4.88 -3.51
N SER A 152 -16.54 -4.00 -3.03
CA SER A 152 -16.04 -4.11 -1.64
C SER A 152 -15.82 -2.83 -0.81
N ILE A 153 -16.04 -1.59 -1.27
CA ILE A 153 -15.68 -0.41 -0.43
C ILE A 153 -16.76 0.69 -0.36
N THR A 154 -17.01 1.16 0.87
CA THR A 154 -18.02 2.15 1.27
C THR A 154 -17.53 3.61 1.34
N SER A 155 -16.23 3.88 1.19
CA SER A 155 -15.70 5.26 1.28
C SER A 155 -14.40 5.45 0.49
N VAL A 156 -14.51 5.95 -0.74
CA VAL A 156 -13.37 6.36 -1.57
C VAL A 156 -13.50 7.84 -1.93
N TRP A 157 -12.49 8.64 -1.60
CA TRP A 157 -12.26 9.93 -2.24
C TRP A 157 -11.45 9.69 -3.52
N MET A 158 -12.14 9.41 -4.62
CA MET A 158 -11.50 9.09 -5.90
C MET A 158 -11.22 10.38 -6.67
N LEU A 159 -9.97 10.81 -6.72
CA LEU A 159 -9.53 11.89 -7.61
C LEU A 159 -8.91 11.26 -8.88
N VAL A 160 -9.73 10.97 -9.90
CA VAL A 160 -9.22 10.56 -11.22
C VAL A 160 -8.82 11.83 -11.99
N VAL A 161 -7.53 12.10 -12.11
CA VAL A 161 -7.03 13.24 -12.89
C VAL A 161 -6.53 12.73 -14.24
N GLY A 162 -7.47 12.56 -15.18
CA GLY A 162 -7.20 12.16 -16.57
C GLY A 162 -8.07 12.95 -17.54
N SER A 163 -7.48 13.40 -18.65
CA SER A 163 -7.99 14.40 -19.60
C SER A 163 -9.35 14.16 -20.26
N SER A 164 -10.02 13.01 -20.02
CA SER A 164 -11.20 12.61 -20.80
C SER A 164 -12.55 12.87 -20.13
N TYR A 165 -12.57 13.47 -18.93
CA TYR A 165 -13.84 13.75 -18.23
C TYR A 165 -14.61 14.96 -18.80
N ARG A 166 -13.95 15.89 -19.49
CA ARG A 166 -14.60 17.12 -20.01
C ARG A 166 -15.55 16.85 -21.18
N SER A 167 -15.28 15.81 -21.98
CA SER A 167 -16.07 15.44 -23.17
C SER A 167 -17.37 14.71 -22.81
N GLN A 168 -17.41 14.01 -21.68
CA GLN A 168 -18.57 13.25 -21.21
C GLN A 168 -19.57 14.13 -20.44
N GLN A 169 -19.10 15.15 -19.72
CA GLN A 169 -19.96 16.09 -19.01
C GLN A 169 -20.68 17.07 -19.95
N GLN A 170 -20.03 17.50 -21.05
CA GLN A 170 -20.66 18.36 -22.05
C GLN A 170 -21.69 17.62 -22.93
N ARG A 171 -21.55 16.31 -23.15
CA ARG A 171 -22.57 15.51 -23.85
C ARG A 171 -23.82 15.24 -23.01
N LYS A 172 -23.73 15.19 -21.68
CA LYS A 172 -24.90 15.04 -20.80
C LYS A 172 -25.68 16.34 -20.60
N ASN A 173 -25.01 17.49 -20.63
CA ASN A 173 -25.67 18.80 -20.50
C ASN A 173 -26.30 19.32 -21.80
N GLY A 174 -26.12 18.63 -22.93
CA GLY A 174 -26.71 18.98 -24.23
C GLY A 174 -28.02 18.26 -24.57
N ILE A 175 -28.56 17.41 -23.68
CA ILE A 175 -29.76 16.57 -23.94
C ILE A 175 -30.96 16.97 -23.05
N LEU A 176 -30.83 18.00 -22.20
CA LEU A 176 -31.89 18.48 -21.29
C LEU A 176 -32.24 19.96 -21.53
N GLY A 177 -32.44 20.33 -22.79
CA GLY A 177 -32.76 21.70 -23.18
C GLY A 177 -33.55 21.80 -24.48
N THR A 178 -34.64 21.06 -24.59
CA THR A 178 -35.75 21.35 -25.52
C THR A 178 -37.03 20.77 -24.94
N GLU A 179 -37.77 21.60 -24.22
CA GLU A 179 -39.23 21.81 -24.29
C GLU A 179 -39.66 22.81 -23.20
#